data_AF-A0A1J4U8R2-F1
#
_entry.id   AF-A0A1J4U8R2-F1
#
_cell.length_a   1.000
_cell.length_b   1.000
_cell.length_c   1.000
_cell.angle_alpha   90.00
_cell.angle_beta   90.00
_cell.angle_gamma   90.00
#
_symmetry.space_group_name_H-M   'P 1'
#
loop_
_entity.id
_entity.type
_entity.pdbx_description
1 polymer ?
#
loop_
_entity_poly.entity_id
_entity_poly.type
_entity_poly.pdbx_seq_one_letter_code
_entity_poly.pdbx_strand_id
1 'polypeptide(L)'
;MTSTKGSALEQLRAGADSAGITGNQTDIRIIVAKIIKIFLGLLGSFAIFLFVYAGYLMITSNGEETKLTKSKKIMAGAIIGLLLILLSYSITNFVGTRIQQNVSQEIRQ
;
A
#
# COMPACT_ATOMS: atom_id res chain seq x y z
N MET A 1 30.80 -27.92 2.51
CA MET A 1 30.21 -27.30 3.73
C MET A 1 29.98 -25.78 3.59
N THR A 2 29.91 -25.23 2.38
CA THR A 2 29.80 -23.78 2.12
C THR A 2 28.37 -23.28 1.82
N SER A 3 27.39 -24.17 1.62
CA SER A 3 26.01 -23.79 1.30
C SER A 3 25.19 -23.33 2.51
N THR A 4 25.41 -23.90 3.71
CA THR A 4 24.67 -23.51 4.93
C THR A 4 25.01 -22.10 5.40
N LYS A 5 26.25 -21.64 5.23
CA LYS A 5 26.64 -20.28 5.57
C LYS A 5 26.01 -19.25 4.62
N GLY A 6 25.87 -19.58 3.33
CA GLY A 6 25.22 -18.70 2.34
C GLY A 6 23.73 -18.51 2.63
N SER A 7 22.99 -19.60 2.85
CA SER A 7 21.55 -19.51 3.15
C SER A 7 21.24 -18.94 4.53
N ALA A 8 22.13 -19.14 5.52
CA ALA A 8 22.01 -18.49 6.83
C ALA A 8 22.29 -16.99 6.74
N LEU A 9 23.30 -16.57 5.97
CA LEU A 9 23.54 -15.15 5.72
C LEU A 9 22.42 -14.51 4.92
N GLU A 10 21.78 -15.24 4.01
CA GLU A 10 20.63 -14.74 3.24
C GLU A 10 19.36 -14.65 4.09
N GLN A 11 19.12 -15.58 5.00
CA GLN A 11 18.04 -15.49 5.99
C GLN A 11 18.29 -14.41 7.04
N LEU A 12 19.55 -14.21 7.45
CA LEU A 12 19.95 -13.10 8.33
C LEU A 12 19.82 -11.77 7.62
N ARG A 13 20.16 -11.67 6.33
CA ARG A 13 19.94 -10.47 5.51
C ARG A 13 18.47 -10.23 5.24
N ALA A 14 17.67 -11.24 4.90
CA ALA A 14 16.23 -11.11 4.74
C ALA A 14 15.54 -10.71 6.05
N GLY A 15 15.98 -11.27 7.18
CA GLY A 15 15.54 -10.88 8.53
C GLY A 15 16.00 -9.47 8.89
N ALA A 16 17.22 -9.08 8.53
CA ALA A 16 17.75 -7.73 8.72
C ALA A 16 17.13 -6.71 7.76
N ASP A 17 16.64 -7.10 6.58
CA ASP A 17 15.90 -6.25 5.63
C ASP A 17 14.45 -6.06 6.10
N SER A 18 13.86 -7.12 6.67
CA SER A 18 12.58 -7.05 7.37
C SER A 18 12.66 -6.16 8.62
N ALA A 19 13.80 -6.19 9.32
CA ALA A 19 14.11 -5.41 10.51
C ALA A 19 14.73 -4.03 10.21
N GLY A 20 15.17 -3.76 8.98
CA GLY A 20 15.76 -2.48 8.54
C GLY A 20 17.20 -2.21 9.00
N ILE A 21 18.03 -3.24 9.23
CA ILE A 21 19.37 -3.12 9.86
C ILE A 21 20.54 -3.31 8.87
N THR A 22 20.34 -3.91 7.69
CA THR A 22 21.45 -4.11 6.71
C THR A 22 21.38 -3.12 5.54
N GLY A 23 21.97 -1.94 5.70
CA GLY A 23 22.18 -1.01 4.57
C GLY A 23 22.37 0.44 5.00
N ASN A 24 23.63 0.87 5.04
CA ASN A 24 24.15 2.24 4.91
C ASN A 24 23.12 3.37 4.88
N GLN A 25 23.05 4.17 5.95
CA GLN A 25 22.05 5.22 6.16
C GLN A 25 20.63 4.63 6.12
N THR A 26 19.97 4.56 7.27
CA THR A 26 18.53 4.27 7.36
C THR A 26 17.79 5.39 6.63
N ASP A 27 17.77 5.29 5.31
CA ASP A 27 17.30 6.30 4.39
C ASP A 27 15.86 6.55 4.80
N ILE A 28 15.56 7.78 5.22
CA ILE A 28 14.28 8.13 5.84
C ILE A 28 13.11 7.63 4.97
N ARG A 29 13.37 7.53 3.66
CA ARG A 29 12.53 6.92 2.63
C ARG A 29 12.06 5.50 2.93
N ILE A 30 12.89 4.59 3.44
CA ILE A 30 12.51 3.20 3.73
C ILE A 30 11.61 3.12 4.96
N ILE A 31 11.95 3.85 6.03
CA ILE A 31 11.11 3.92 7.24
C ILE A 31 9.75 4.51 6.89
N VAL A 32 9.73 5.62 6.15
CA VAL A 32 8.50 6.26 5.67
C VAL A 32 7.71 5.31 4.76
N ALA A 33 8.35 4.57 3.85
CA ALA A 33 7.66 3.60 3.00
C ALA A 33 7.02 2.46 3.79
N LYS A 34 7.67 1.98 4.86
CA LYS A 34 7.11 0.94 5.75
C LYS A 34 5.90 1.46 6.52
N ILE A 35 5.97 2.69 7.02
CA ILE A 35 4.85 3.37 7.69
C ILE A 35 3.68 3.53 6.72
N ILE A 36 3.93 4.07 5.52
CA ILE A 36 2.90 4.23 4.48
C ILE A 36 2.25 2.89 4.13
N LYS A 37 3.02 1.80 3.98
CA LYS A 37 2.46 0.47 3.70
C LYS A 37 1.51 -0.02 4.80
N ILE A 38 1.87 0.18 6.07
CA ILE A 38 1.01 -0.19 7.21
C ILE A 38 -0.29 0.64 7.15
N PHE A 39 -0.18 1.96 6.97
CA PHE A 39 -1.34 2.84 6.84
C PHE A 39 -2.22 2.47 5.64
N LEU A 40 -1.64 2.19 4.47
CA LEU A 40 -2.38 1.76 3.27
C LEU A 40 -3.14 0.45 3.51
N GLY A 41 -2.54 -0.52 4.19
CA GLY A 41 -3.21 -1.77 4.54
C GLY A 41 -4.40 -1.53 5.48
N LEU A 42 -4.21 -0.68 6.49
CA LEU A 42 -5.25 -0.33 7.46
C LEU A 42 -6.40 0.45 6.80
N LEU A 43 -6.07 1.39 5.92
CA LEU A 43 -7.04 2.20 5.17
C LEU A 43 -7.82 1.34 4.15
N GLY A 44 -7.15 0.40 3.48
CA GLY A 44 -7.79 -0.56 2.59
C GLY A 44 -8.75 -1.49 3.34
N SER A 45 -8.35 -2.00 4.50
CA SER A 45 -9.23 -2.77 5.39
C SER A 45 -10.45 -1.95 5.81
N PHE A 46 -10.24 -0.70 6.22
CA PHE A 46 -11.32 0.21 6.61
C PHE A 46 -12.28 0.51 5.45
N ALA A 47 -11.78 0.64 4.22
CA ALA A 47 -12.61 0.81 3.04
C ALA A 47 -13.56 -0.39 2.86
N ILE A 48 -13.08 -1.62 3.04
CA ILE A 48 -13.92 -2.84 2.97
C ILE A 48 -15.03 -2.78 4.03
N PHE A 49 -14.73 -2.36 5.26
CA PHE A 49 -15.75 -2.17 6.30
C PHE A 49 -16.84 -1.17 5.89
N LEU A 50 -16.46 -0.04 5.26
CA LEU A 50 -17.41 0.94 4.75
C LEU A 50 -18.29 0.36 3.62
N PHE A 51 -17.73 -0.45 2.73
CA PHE A 51 -18.48 -1.15 1.69
C PHE A 51 -19.52 -2.10 2.29
N VAL A 52 -19.15 -2.88 3.30
CA VAL A 52 -20.08 -3.78 4.00
C VAL A 52 -21.20 -2.98 4.67
N TYR A 53 -20.88 -1.90 5.38
CA TYR A 53 -21.88 -1.05 6.02
C TYR A 53 -22.84 -0.39 5.01
N ALA A 54 -22.30 0.14 3.91
CA ALA A 54 -23.11 0.73 2.84
C ALA A 54 -24.02 -0.32 2.18
N GLY A 55 -23.50 -1.52 1.91
CA GLY A 55 -24.26 -2.64 1.36
C GLY A 55 -25.37 -3.10 2.30
N TYR A 56 -25.08 -3.25 3.59
CA TYR A 56 -26.09 -3.58 4.60
C TYR A 56 -27.20 -2.52 4.66
N LEU A 57 -26.84 -1.24 4.63
CA LEU A 57 -27.80 -0.14 4.62
C LEU A 57 -28.67 -0.16 3.36
N MET A 58 -28.09 -0.48 2.19
CA MET A 58 -28.81 -0.59 0.92
C MET A 58 -29.86 -1.71 0.96
N ILE A 59 -29.48 -2.90 1.47
CA ILE A 59 -30.38 -4.06 1.57
C ILE A 59 -31.48 -3.81 2.61
N THR A 60 -31.15 -3.18 3.74
CA THR A 60 -32.09 -2.87 4.82
C THR A 60 -33.04 -1.70 4.50
N SER A 61 -32.84 -1.00 3.38
CA SER A 61 -33.61 0.21 3.05
C SER A 61 -35.11 -0.04 2.86
N ASN A 62 -35.59 -1.27 2.60
CA ASN A 62 -37.02 -1.64 2.55
C ASN A 62 -37.95 -0.64 1.80
N GLY A 63 -37.45 0.05 0.78
CA GLY A 63 -38.21 1.06 0.02
C GLY A 63 -38.10 2.52 0.53
N GLU A 64 -37.37 2.79 1.61
CA GLU A 64 -37.10 4.15 2.07
C GLU A 64 -36.00 4.81 1.21
N GLU A 65 -36.39 5.78 0.38
CA GLU A 65 -35.47 6.51 -0.52
C GLU A 65 -34.32 7.20 0.21
N THR A 66 -34.55 7.67 1.44
CA THR A 66 -33.54 8.36 2.26
C THR A 66 -32.37 7.43 2.58
N LYS A 67 -32.65 6.18 3.00
CA LYS A 67 -31.61 5.18 3.31
C LYS A 67 -30.87 4.74 2.05
N LEU A 68 -31.58 4.58 0.94
CA LEU A 68 -30.99 4.24 -0.35
C LEU A 68 -30.03 5.34 -0.83
N THR A 69 -30.45 6.59 -0.76
CA THR A 69 -29.63 7.75 -1.15
C THR A 69 -28.41 7.89 -0.26
N LYS A 70 -28.58 7.69 1.06
CA LYS A 70 -27.48 7.72 2.02
C LYS A 70 -26.45 6.61 1.74
N SER A 71 -26.90 5.38 1.48
CA SER A 71 -26.02 4.28 1.10
C SER A 71 -25.23 4.58 -0.17
N LYS A 72 -25.90 5.05 -1.24
CA LYS A 72 -25.25 5.44 -2.50
C LYS A 72 -24.17 6.51 -2.29
N LYS A 73 -24.41 7.50 -1.43
CA LYS A 73 -23.43 8.54 -1.10
C LYS A 73 -22.20 7.97 -0.39
N ILE A 74 -22.39 7.06 0.56
CA ILE A 74 -21.29 6.38 1.26
C ILE A 74 -20.48 5.53 0.27
N MET A 75 -21.15 4.77 -0.58
CA MET A 75 -20.51 3.90 -1.57
C MET A 75 -19.72 4.70 -2.61
N ALA A 76 -20.28 5.79 -3.13
CA ALA A 76 -19.58 6.71 -4.03
C ALA A 76 -18.33 7.32 -3.36
N GLY A 77 -18.46 7.76 -2.10
CA GLY A 77 -17.33 8.29 -1.33
C GLY A 77 -16.22 7.25 -1.12
N ALA A 78 -16.58 6.01 -0.80
CA ALA A 78 -15.62 4.91 -0.62
C ALA A 78 -14.89 4.57 -1.94
N ILE A 79 -15.60 4.52 -3.07
CA ILE A 79 -15.02 4.27 -4.39
C ILE A 79 -14.02 5.37 -4.77
N ILE A 80 -14.39 6.65 -4.59
CA ILE A 80 -13.53 7.78 -4.90
C ILE A 80 -12.27 7.76 -4.02
N GLY A 81 -12.42 7.49 -2.72
CA GLY A 81 -11.28 7.37 -1.80
C GLY A 81 -10.32 6.25 -2.21
N LEU A 82 -10.87 5.09 -2.58
CA LEU A 82 -10.06 3.96 -3.04
C LEU A 82 -9.32 4.29 -4.34
N LEU A 83 -10.00 4.90 -5.32
CA LEU A 83 -9.40 5.38 -6.56
C LEU A 83 -8.24 6.33 -6.31
N LEU A 84 -8.38 7.30 -5.40
CA LEU A 84 -7.31 8.25 -5.07
C LEU A 84 -6.07 7.57 -4.49
N ILE A 85 -6.25 6.58 -3.62
CA ILE A 85 -5.14 5.81 -3.03
C ILE A 85 -4.40 5.02 -4.12
N LEU A 86 -5.16 4.32 -4.98
CA LEU A 86 -4.60 3.54 -6.09
C LEU A 86 -3.84 4.42 -7.07
N LEU A 87 -4.40 5.59 -7.43
CA LEU A 87 -3.78 6.56 -8.32
C LEU A 87 -2.48 7.10 -7.72
N SER A 88 -2.49 7.51 -6.45
CA SER A 88 -1.29 8.02 -5.75
C SER A 88 -0.15 7.00 -5.76
N TYR A 89 -0.47 5.75 -5.44
CA TYR A 89 0.52 4.66 -5.45
C TYR A 89 1.08 4.39 -6.85
N SER A 90 0.20 4.34 -7.86
CA SER A 90 0.58 4.14 -9.26
C SER A 90 1.53 5.23 -9.76
N ILE A 91 1.20 6.50 -9.48
CA ILE A 91 2.04 7.65 -9.88
C ILE A 91 3.40 7.61 -9.16
N THR A 92 3.41 7.32 -7.86
CA THR A 92 4.65 7.26 -7.06
C THR A 92 5.60 6.20 -7.60
N ASN A 93 5.08 4.99 -7.88
CA ASN A 93 5.88 3.91 -8.45
C ASN A 93 6.35 4.22 -9.87
N PHE A 94 5.49 4.84 -10.68
CA PHE A 94 5.85 5.24 -12.04
C PHE A 94 7.04 6.19 -12.01
N VAL A 95 6.94 7.30 -11.26
CA VAL A 95 8.01 8.30 -11.17
C VAL A 95 9.29 7.71 -10.55
N GLY A 96 9.16 6.94 -9.46
CA GLY A 96 10.31 6.31 -8.79
C GLY A 96 11.09 5.37 -9.72
N THR A 97 10.37 4.55 -10.49
CA THR A 97 11.00 3.61 -11.44
C THR A 97 11.73 4.35 -12.56
N ARG A 98 11.15 5.43 -13.11
CA ARG A 98 11.79 6.21 -14.18
C ARG A 98 13.08 6.88 -13.71
N ILE A 99 13.11 7.41 -12.50
CA ILE A 99 14.31 8.06 -11.95
C ILE A 99 15.43 7.04 -11.72
N GLN A 100 15.12 5.86 -11.17
CA GLN A 100 16.11 4.81 -10.93
C GLN A 100 16.68 4.22 -12.24
N GLN A 101 15.85 4.12 -13.28
CA GLN A 101 16.27 3.68 -14.61
C GLN A 101 17.28 4.65 -15.24
N ASN A 102 17.07 5.96 -15.13
CA ASN A 102 17.98 6.95 -15.73
C ASN A 102 19.33 7.04 -15.00
N VAL A 103 19.34 6.92 -13.67
CA VAL A 103 20.58 6.96 -12.87
C VAL A 103 21.47 5.73 -13.12
N SER A 104 20.88 4.56 -13.37
CA SER A 104 21.64 3.32 -13.64
C SER A 104 22.27 3.28 -15.04
N GLN A 105 21.90 4.19 -15.94
CA GLN A 105 22.55 4.33 -17.25
C GLN A 105 23.89 5.05 -17.14
N GLU A 106 24.04 6.04 -16.25
CA GLU A 106 25.30 6.79 -16.11
C GLU A 106 26.41 5.98 -15.45
N ILE A 107 26.08 5.07 -14.53
CA ILE A 107 27.09 4.24 -13.83
C ILE A 107 27.63 3.11 -14.74
N ARG A 108 27.00 2.87 -15.90
CA ARG A 108 27.38 1.82 -16.86
C ARG A 108 28.18 2.32 -18.07
N GLN A 109 28.41 3.64 -18.19
CA GLN A 109 29.43 4.21 -19.09
C GLN A 109 30.72 4.45 -18.31
#